data_AF-A0A8H4VMV0-F1
#
_entry.id   AF-A0A8H4VMV0-F1
#
_cell.length_a   1.000
_cell.length_b   1.000
_cell.length_c   1.000
_cell.angle_alpha   90.00
_cell.angle_beta   90.00
_cell.angle_gamma   90.00
#
_symmetry.space_group_name_H-M   'P 1'
#
loop_
_entity.id
_entity.type
_entity.pdbx_description
1 polymer ?
#
loop_
_entity_poly.entity_id
_entity_poly.type
_entity_poly.pdbx_seq_one_letter_code
_entity_poly.pdbx_strand_id
1 'polypeptide(L)'
;MRIGTVFGAVLSFATATLVLATESAEQVEVNGPEVLATAAFPETNAFNHVVNGEKNALTVTVENKSKQNITLLNIAGALLHPETNLLFKNLTTLKYGVPLIEDVKIAIPYSFYSQFKPGDHRLNIWLEHTTDDGTKHRVDAYDSIVTVVDPEFSIFDLKLLSTYAIVAGILASLGYFAYTTFVPQPKKSRAKKPSTAAVSAPVGTVTATGAGGYQEEWIPEHHLRKSKGSKKQGALSGTSGDELSGAETSGAEGKRRKSRK
;
A
#
# COMPACT_ATOMS: atom_id res chain seq x y z
N MET A 1 -23.60 85.76 -50.13
CA MET A 1 -24.94 85.88 -50.76
C MET A 1 -25.94 85.09 -49.91
N ARG A 2 -27.16 85.61 -49.70
CA ARG A 2 -28.36 84.90 -49.16
C ARG A 2 -28.21 84.35 -47.71
N ILE A 3 -29.01 84.82 -46.75
CA ILE A 3 -30.37 84.33 -46.39
C ILE A 3 -30.33 82.84 -45.99
N GLY A 4 -30.76 82.41 -44.79
CA GLY A 4 -31.38 83.18 -43.70
C GLY A 4 -31.67 82.33 -42.45
N THR A 5 -32.41 82.91 -41.50
CA THR A 5 -32.81 82.33 -40.21
C THR A 5 -33.70 81.09 -40.30
N VAL A 6 -33.72 80.28 -39.24
CA VAL A 6 -34.96 79.97 -38.48
C VAL A 6 -34.60 79.43 -37.07
N PHE A 7 -35.43 79.75 -36.08
CA PHE A 7 -35.34 79.28 -34.68
C PHE A 7 -35.97 77.89 -34.51
N GLY A 8 -35.58 77.13 -33.47
CA GLY A 8 -36.14 75.79 -33.24
C GLY A 8 -35.81 75.16 -31.88
N ALA A 9 -35.95 75.89 -30.78
CA ALA A 9 -35.78 75.32 -29.44
C ALA A 9 -37.04 74.57 -29.00
N VAL A 10 -36.94 73.25 -28.77
CA VAL A 10 -38.02 72.41 -28.24
C VAL A 10 -37.48 71.56 -27.09
N LEU A 11 -38.20 71.55 -25.97
CA LEU A 11 -37.87 70.72 -24.80
C LEU A 11 -38.04 69.23 -25.13
N SER A 12 -37.16 68.40 -24.57
CA SER A 12 -37.43 66.97 -24.37
C SER A 12 -36.84 66.53 -23.03
N PHE A 13 -37.70 66.55 -21.99
CA PHE A 13 -37.43 65.89 -20.72
C PHE A 13 -37.50 64.37 -20.95
N ALA A 14 -36.34 63.71 -21.07
CA ALA A 14 -36.27 62.26 -21.07
C ALA A 14 -36.12 61.75 -19.62
N THR A 15 -37.23 61.32 -19.01
CA THR A 15 -37.25 60.79 -17.65
C THR A 15 -36.56 59.43 -17.59
N ALA A 16 -35.39 59.35 -16.93
CA ALA A 16 -34.76 58.08 -16.63
C ALA A 16 -35.53 57.35 -15.50
N THR A 17 -36.37 56.39 -15.88
CA THR A 17 -37.09 55.54 -14.92
C THR A 17 -36.14 54.55 -14.26
N LEU A 18 -35.81 54.81 -12.99
CA LEU A 18 -34.99 53.93 -12.17
C LEU A 18 -35.78 52.66 -11.81
N VAL A 19 -35.50 51.55 -12.49
CA VAL A 19 -36.10 50.24 -12.19
C VAL A 19 -35.39 49.65 -10.96
N LEU A 20 -36.04 49.72 -9.79
CA LEU A 20 -35.65 48.91 -8.64
C LEU A 20 -36.03 47.45 -8.91
N ALA A 21 -35.09 46.68 -9.46
CA ALA A 21 -35.15 45.23 -9.41
C ALA A 21 -35.12 44.80 -7.94
N THR A 22 -36.28 44.53 -7.37
CA THR A 22 -36.39 44.01 -6.01
C THR A 22 -36.16 42.51 -6.08
N GLU A 23 -34.91 42.09 -5.89
CA GLU A 23 -34.54 40.68 -5.77
C GLU A 23 -35.16 40.11 -4.49
N SER A 24 -36.39 39.65 -4.60
CA SER A 24 -37.08 38.89 -3.56
C SER A 24 -36.31 37.58 -3.38
N ALA A 25 -35.50 37.49 -2.33
CA ALA A 25 -34.77 36.29 -1.99
C ALA A 25 -35.77 35.13 -1.82
N GLU A 26 -35.75 34.20 -2.78
CA GLU A 26 -36.60 33.02 -2.80
C GLU A 26 -36.15 32.09 -1.67
N GLN A 27 -36.76 32.25 -0.49
CA GLN A 27 -36.53 31.33 0.62
C GLN A 27 -37.06 29.96 0.20
N VAL A 28 -36.13 29.03 0.02
CA VAL A 28 -36.45 27.62 -0.26
C VAL A 28 -37.12 27.06 0.98
N GLU A 29 -38.45 27.11 0.99
CA GLU A 29 -39.29 26.49 2.00
C GLU A 29 -39.12 24.97 1.87
N VAL A 30 -38.21 24.39 2.67
CA VAL A 30 -37.89 22.96 2.65
C VAL A 30 -39.07 22.18 3.23
N ASN A 31 -40.09 21.97 2.41
CA ASN A 31 -41.31 21.24 2.73
C ASN A 31 -41.04 19.72 2.73
N GLY A 32 -40.21 19.30 3.67
CA GLY A 32 -39.81 17.93 3.95
C GLY A 32 -39.70 17.71 5.47
N PRO A 33 -39.46 16.46 5.93
CA PRO A 33 -39.36 16.16 7.35
C PRO A 33 -38.21 16.95 8.03
N GLU A 34 -38.50 17.60 9.17
CA GLU A 34 -37.46 18.28 9.96
C GLU A 34 -36.53 17.24 10.60
N VAL A 35 -35.34 17.09 10.03
CA VAL A 35 -34.28 16.23 10.56
C VAL A 35 -33.07 17.12 10.84
N LEU A 36 -32.64 17.15 12.10
CA LEU A 36 -31.46 17.89 12.51
C LEU A 36 -30.26 16.93 12.49
N ALA A 37 -29.20 17.34 11.80
CA ALA A 37 -27.95 16.59 11.71
C ALA A 37 -26.78 17.47 12.11
N THR A 38 -25.81 16.92 12.86
CA THR A 38 -24.61 17.64 13.27
C THR A 38 -23.46 16.67 13.47
N ALA A 39 -22.38 16.81 12.70
CA ALA A 39 -21.15 16.06 12.91
C ALA A 39 -20.14 16.85 13.76
N ALA A 40 -19.35 16.12 14.54
CA ALA A 40 -18.17 16.65 15.23
C ALA A 40 -16.97 15.72 15.02
N PHE A 41 -15.77 16.30 14.93
CA PHE A 41 -14.53 15.54 15.12
C PHE A 41 -14.41 15.11 16.60
N PRO A 42 -13.68 14.02 16.91
CA PRO A 42 -13.40 13.64 18.29
C PRO A 42 -12.52 14.69 18.99
N GLU A 43 -12.69 14.86 20.30
CA GLU A 43 -11.92 15.77 21.17
C GLU A 43 -10.38 15.62 21.04
N THR A 44 -9.90 14.47 20.56
CA THR A 44 -8.47 14.22 20.26
C THR A 44 -7.95 15.01 19.06
N ASN A 45 -8.82 15.64 18.27
CA ASN A 45 -8.50 16.43 17.07
C ASN A 45 -9.02 17.86 17.21
N ALA A 46 -8.48 18.60 18.18
CA ALA A 46 -8.88 19.96 18.53
C ALA A 46 -8.77 21.01 17.38
N PHE A 47 -8.13 20.66 16.27
CA PHE A 47 -7.95 21.53 15.10
C PHE A 47 -8.82 21.11 13.89
N ASN A 48 -9.66 20.08 14.02
CA ASN A 48 -10.46 19.51 12.91
C ASN A 48 -9.61 19.11 11.69
N HIS A 49 -8.34 18.77 11.90
CA HIS A 49 -7.41 18.42 10.82
C HIS A 49 -7.83 17.13 10.13
N VAL A 50 -7.71 17.09 8.80
CA VAL A 50 -7.95 15.89 8.01
C VAL A 50 -6.60 15.30 7.58
N VAL A 51 -6.17 14.23 8.24
CA VAL A 51 -4.85 13.61 8.00
C VAL A 51 -4.91 12.70 6.78
N ASN A 52 -4.01 12.91 5.81
CA ASN A 52 -3.88 12.07 4.63
C ASN A 52 -3.39 10.66 4.97
N GLY A 53 -3.88 9.65 4.25
CA GLY A 53 -3.51 8.24 4.46
C GLY A 53 -4.12 7.59 5.71
N GLU A 54 -4.48 8.38 6.73
CA GLU A 54 -5.05 7.89 7.99
C GLU A 54 -6.58 7.87 8.02
N LYS A 55 -7.13 7.14 9.01
CA LYS A 55 -8.56 6.99 9.22
C LYS A 55 -9.09 8.19 10.00
N ASN A 56 -9.65 9.15 9.28
CA ASN A 56 -10.33 10.30 9.87
C ASN A 56 -11.71 9.85 10.36
N ALA A 57 -12.05 10.16 11.61
CA ALA A 57 -13.30 9.78 12.25
C ALA A 57 -14.09 11.02 12.69
N LEU A 58 -15.41 10.95 12.59
CA LEU A 58 -16.35 11.93 13.12
C LEU A 58 -17.54 11.22 13.75
N THR A 59 -18.19 11.85 14.71
CA THR A 59 -19.48 11.40 15.25
C THR A 59 -20.57 12.26 14.65
N VAL A 60 -21.47 11.67 13.87
CA VAL A 60 -22.65 12.34 13.32
C VAL A 60 -23.83 12.10 14.25
N THR A 61 -24.27 13.15 14.94
CA THR A 61 -25.51 13.13 15.73
C THR A 61 -26.68 13.44 14.80
N VAL A 62 -27.73 12.62 14.85
CA VAL A 62 -28.97 12.80 14.09
C VAL A 62 -30.16 12.79 15.03
N GLU A 63 -31.10 13.69 14.80
CA GLU A 63 -32.32 13.90 15.58
C GLU A 63 -33.50 14.04 14.59
N ASN A 64 -34.47 13.12 14.65
CA ASN A 64 -35.70 13.23 13.86
C ASN A 64 -36.73 14.05 14.64
N LYS A 65 -37.06 15.25 14.16
CA LYS A 65 -38.14 16.10 14.72
C LYS A 65 -39.43 16.02 13.90
N SER A 66 -39.45 15.21 12.85
CA SER A 66 -40.67 14.96 12.07
C SER A 66 -41.55 13.95 12.79
N LYS A 67 -42.87 14.16 12.70
CA LYS A 67 -43.91 13.31 13.32
C LYS A 67 -44.16 12.01 12.53
N GLN A 68 -43.12 11.53 11.86
CA GLN A 68 -43.14 10.43 10.90
C GLN A 68 -41.93 9.54 11.15
N ASN A 69 -42.07 8.24 10.85
CA ASN A 69 -40.92 7.36 10.82
C ASN A 69 -40.10 7.70 9.56
N ILE A 70 -38.79 7.80 9.74
CA ILE A 70 -37.85 7.95 8.64
C ILE A 70 -36.74 6.92 8.79
N THR A 71 -36.20 6.44 7.67
CA THR A 71 -35.07 5.51 7.65
C THR A 71 -33.83 6.22 7.13
N LEU A 72 -32.76 6.25 7.92
CA LEU A 72 -31.44 6.69 7.49
C LEU A 72 -30.86 5.69 6.48
N LEU A 73 -30.77 6.08 5.20
CA LEU A 73 -30.17 5.23 4.18
C LEU A 73 -28.65 5.20 4.32
N ASN A 74 -28.02 6.37 4.31
CA ASN A 74 -26.57 6.51 4.29
C ASN A 74 -26.09 7.86 4.83
N ILE A 75 -24.78 7.92 5.12
CA ILE A 75 -24.02 9.14 5.33
C ILE A 75 -22.90 9.15 4.28
N ALA A 76 -22.69 10.28 3.63
CA ALA A 76 -21.64 10.52 2.65
C ALA A 76 -21.00 11.89 2.87
N GLY A 77 -19.97 12.21 2.10
CA GLY A 77 -19.35 13.53 2.16
C GLY A 77 -18.54 13.84 0.90
N ALA A 78 -18.01 15.04 0.83
CA ALA A 78 -17.16 15.53 -0.23
C ALA A 78 -16.14 16.54 0.30
N LEU A 79 -14.99 16.60 -0.37
CA LEU A 79 -14.07 17.73 -0.32
C LEU A 79 -14.29 18.62 -1.54
N LEU A 80 -14.46 19.91 -1.30
CA LEU A 80 -14.69 20.95 -2.30
C LEU A 80 -13.67 22.08 -2.13
N HIS A 81 -13.44 22.86 -3.19
CA HIS A 81 -12.66 24.09 -3.09
C HIS A 81 -13.42 25.13 -2.23
N PRO A 82 -12.77 25.80 -1.24
CA PRO A 82 -13.48 26.66 -0.28
C PRO A 82 -14.22 27.83 -0.94
N GLU A 83 -13.60 28.51 -1.91
CA GLU A 83 -14.18 29.69 -2.56
C GLU A 83 -15.19 29.34 -3.65
N THR A 84 -14.83 28.43 -4.57
CA THR A 84 -15.62 28.17 -5.79
C THR A 84 -16.61 27.01 -5.66
N ASN A 85 -16.56 26.27 -4.55
CA ASN A 85 -17.37 25.07 -4.30
C ASN A 85 -17.25 23.99 -5.39
N LEU A 86 -16.15 24.01 -6.15
CA LEU A 86 -15.82 22.98 -7.13
C LEU A 86 -15.49 21.68 -6.39
N LEU A 87 -16.24 20.62 -6.71
CA LEU A 87 -16.04 19.28 -6.15
C LEU A 87 -14.66 18.73 -6.52
N PHE A 88 -13.82 18.45 -5.50
CA PHE A 88 -12.55 17.77 -5.70
C PHE A 88 -12.69 16.25 -5.62
N LYS A 89 -13.38 15.75 -4.58
CA LYS A 89 -13.47 14.30 -4.31
C LYS A 89 -14.67 13.95 -3.43
N ASN A 90 -15.46 12.97 -3.85
CA ASN A 90 -16.44 12.31 -2.97
C ASN A 90 -15.74 11.40 -1.97
N LEU A 91 -16.18 11.44 -0.71
CA LEU A 91 -15.70 10.64 0.40
C LEU A 91 -16.48 9.31 0.50
N THR A 92 -16.14 8.49 1.50
CA THR A 92 -16.73 7.17 1.72
C THR A 92 -18.21 7.25 2.07
N THR A 93 -19.10 6.74 1.21
CA THR A 93 -20.52 6.54 1.55
C THR A 93 -20.67 5.31 2.46
N LEU A 94 -21.21 5.49 3.66
CA LEU A 94 -21.55 4.41 4.59
C LEU A 94 -23.08 4.25 4.66
N LYS A 95 -23.58 3.04 4.41
CA LYS A 95 -25.02 2.71 4.48
C LYS A 95 -25.38 2.17 5.86
N TYR A 96 -26.51 2.61 6.40
CA TYR A 96 -26.98 2.22 7.75
C TYR A 96 -28.29 1.45 7.70
N GLY A 97 -29.33 1.97 7.04
CA GLY A 97 -30.65 1.35 7.02
C GLY A 97 -31.34 1.35 8.38
N VAL A 98 -31.08 2.37 9.20
CA VAL A 98 -31.55 2.46 10.61
C VAL A 98 -32.78 3.37 10.67
N PRO A 99 -33.89 2.93 11.30
CA PRO A 99 -35.04 3.80 11.54
C PRO A 99 -34.71 4.85 12.62
N LEU A 100 -35.11 6.10 12.38
CA LEU A 100 -34.97 7.21 13.33
C LEU A 100 -36.34 7.54 13.93
N ILE A 101 -36.46 7.37 15.24
CA ILE A 101 -37.67 7.62 16.01
C ILE A 101 -37.78 9.13 16.31
N GLU A 102 -39.00 9.67 16.33
CA GLU A 102 -39.32 11.05 16.74
C GLU A 102 -38.66 11.43 18.08
N ASP A 103 -38.03 12.62 18.12
CA ASP A 103 -37.25 13.21 19.22
C ASP A 103 -36.08 12.37 19.78
N VAL A 104 -35.71 11.24 19.14
CA VAL A 104 -34.55 10.42 19.55
C VAL A 104 -33.27 10.88 18.88
N LYS A 105 -32.27 11.24 19.70
CA LYS A 105 -30.91 11.55 19.24
C LYS A 105 -30.06 10.28 19.14
N ILE A 106 -29.50 10.04 17.96
CA ILE A 106 -28.62 8.89 17.69
C ILE A 106 -27.24 9.40 17.23
N ALA A 107 -26.19 8.96 17.91
CA ALA A 107 -24.80 9.26 17.55
C ALA A 107 -24.22 8.13 16.70
N ILE A 108 -23.78 8.46 15.48
CA ILE A 108 -23.39 7.50 14.43
C ILE A 108 -21.92 7.73 14.04
N PRO A 109 -21.03 6.72 14.16
CA PRO A 109 -19.61 6.87 13.85
C PRO A 109 -19.37 6.86 12.33
N TYR A 110 -19.04 8.01 11.75
CA TYR A 110 -18.63 8.15 10.37
C TYR A 110 -17.09 8.15 10.27
N SER A 111 -16.52 7.59 9.20
CA SER A 111 -15.08 7.66 8.98
C SER A 111 -14.68 7.50 7.52
N PHE A 112 -13.65 8.24 7.11
CA PHE A 112 -13.13 8.25 5.74
C PHE A 112 -11.59 8.39 5.72
N TYR A 113 -11.00 8.23 4.55
CA TYR A 113 -9.57 8.43 4.30
C TYR A 113 -9.36 9.58 3.31
N SER A 114 -8.53 10.56 3.67
CA SER A 114 -8.08 11.58 2.72
C SER A 114 -6.83 11.14 1.98
N GLN A 115 -6.73 11.56 0.72
CA GLN A 115 -5.52 11.52 -0.11
C GLN A 115 -5.67 12.69 -1.09
N PHE A 116 -5.26 13.89 -0.66
CA PHE A 116 -5.37 15.12 -1.44
C PHE A 116 -4.23 16.09 -1.08
N LYS A 117 -4.00 17.13 -1.88
CA LYS A 117 -2.93 18.10 -1.59
C LYS A 117 -3.20 18.80 -0.23
N PRO A 118 -2.22 18.86 0.69
CA PRO A 118 -2.34 19.62 1.93
C PRO A 118 -2.69 21.10 1.71
N GLY A 119 -3.38 21.67 2.69
CA GLY A 119 -4.01 22.99 2.65
C GLY A 119 -5.50 22.92 2.95
N ASP A 120 -6.20 24.05 2.81
CA ASP A 120 -7.58 24.20 3.27
C ASP A 120 -8.61 23.81 2.20
N HIS A 121 -9.60 22.99 2.60
CA HIS A 121 -10.67 22.50 1.74
C HIS A 121 -12.02 22.59 2.47
N ARG A 122 -13.11 22.81 1.76
CA ARG A 122 -14.45 22.73 2.33
C ARG A 122 -14.86 21.26 2.44
N LEU A 123 -15.07 20.79 3.67
CA LEU A 123 -15.63 19.48 3.98
C LEU A 123 -17.13 19.63 4.16
N ASN A 124 -17.90 19.05 3.24
CA ASN A 124 -19.34 18.89 3.37
C ASN A 124 -19.64 17.40 3.64
N ILE A 125 -20.38 17.11 4.71
CA ILE A 125 -20.87 15.76 5.06
C ILE A 125 -22.39 15.85 5.12
N TRP A 126 -23.08 14.89 4.50
CA TRP A 126 -24.54 14.84 4.45
C TRP A 126 -25.05 13.45 4.78
N LEU A 127 -26.31 13.39 5.22
CA LEU A 127 -27.07 12.17 5.29
C LEU A 127 -28.15 12.14 4.21
N GLU A 128 -28.48 10.93 3.78
CA GLU A 128 -29.66 10.65 2.95
C GLU A 128 -30.62 9.79 3.76
N HIS A 129 -31.87 10.22 3.89
CA HIS A 129 -32.92 9.48 4.56
C HIS A 129 -34.15 9.31 3.66
N THR A 130 -35.07 8.45 4.08
CA THR A 130 -36.29 8.12 3.36
C THR A 130 -37.49 8.13 4.30
N THR A 131 -38.52 8.87 3.92
CA THR A 131 -39.83 8.88 4.57
C THR A 131 -40.62 7.62 4.21
N ASP A 132 -41.64 7.26 4.99
CA ASP A 132 -42.55 6.13 4.70
C ASP A 132 -43.14 6.17 3.26
N ASP A 133 -43.33 7.36 2.67
CA ASP A 133 -43.75 7.57 1.27
C ASP A 133 -42.70 7.15 0.20
N GLY A 134 -41.52 6.69 0.60
CA GLY A 134 -40.41 6.33 -0.29
C GLY A 134 -39.64 7.52 -0.89
N THR A 135 -40.02 8.76 -0.55
CA THR A 135 -39.29 9.97 -0.96
C THR A 135 -37.92 10.04 -0.29
N LYS A 136 -36.91 10.51 -1.02
CA LYS A 136 -35.53 10.65 -0.52
C LYS A 136 -35.19 12.10 -0.28
N HIS A 137 -34.71 12.39 0.92
CA HIS A 137 -34.30 13.74 1.33
C HIS A 137 -32.84 13.71 1.77
N ARG A 138 -32.11 14.79 1.46
CA ARG A 138 -30.73 15.01 1.88
C ARG A 138 -30.71 16.10 2.95
N VAL A 139 -29.92 15.89 4.00
CA VAL A 139 -29.64 16.90 5.03
C VAL A 139 -28.15 16.98 5.24
N ASP A 140 -27.61 18.19 5.19
CA ASP A 140 -26.18 18.44 5.44
C ASP A 140 -25.94 18.46 6.95
N ALA A 141 -24.96 17.67 7.40
CA ALA A 141 -24.63 17.42 8.80
C ALA A 141 -23.33 18.11 9.23
N TYR A 142 -22.46 18.45 8.27
CA TYR A 142 -21.24 19.21 8.50
C TYR A 142 -20.95 20.03 7.25
N ASP A 143 -20.60 21.30 7.43
CA ASP A 143 -20.17 22.15 6.34
C ASP A 143 -19.20 23.21 6.87
N SER A 144 -17.90 22.94 6.75
CA SER A 144 -16.84 23.87 7.20
C SER A 144 -15.61 23.77 6.32
N ILE A 145 -14.75 24.79 6.40
CA ILE A 145 -13.37 24.68 5.95
C ILE A 145 -12.59 23.84 6.97
N VAL A 146 -11.78 22.89 6.49
CA VAL A 146 -10.86 22.06 7.28
C VAL A 146 -9.49 22.01 6.60
N THR A 147 -8.43 22.00 7.38
CA THR A 147 -7.07 21.87 6.86
C THR A 147 -6.73 20.40 6.66
N VAL A 148 -6.44 20.01 5.41
CA VAL A 148 -5.87 18.71 5.09
C VAL A 148 -4.36 18.76 5.34
N VAL A 149 -3.84 17.79 6.09
CA VAL A 149 -2.42 17.68 6.47
C VAL A 149 -1.86 16.32 6.10
N ASP A 150 -0.56 16.25 5.82
CA ASP A 150 0.14 14.98 5.71
C ASP A 150 0.57 14.47 7.11
N PRO A 151 0.62 13.14 7.33
CA PRO A 151 1.02 12.57 8.61
C PRO A 151 2.50 12.82 8.92
N GLU A 152 2.88 12.79 10.20
CA GLU A 152 4.25 13.06 10.64
C GLU A 152 5.26 12.05 10.10
N PHE A 153 6.41 12.53 9.62
CA PHE A 153 7.45 11.69 9.04
C PHE A 153 8.22 10.90 10.11
N SER A 154 7.77 9.67 10.39
CA SER A 154 8.41 8.79 11.36
C SER A 154 9.70 8.16 10.82
N ILE A 155 10.85 8.73 11.19
CA ILE A 155 12.19 8.17 10.93
C ILE A 155 12.44 6.79 11.60
N PHE A 156 11.56 6.35 12.51
CA PHE A 156 11.67 5.08 13.24
C PHE A 156 10.58 4.06 12.87
N ASP A 157 9.87 4.21 11.74
CA ASP A 157 9.04 3.11 11.23
C ASP A 157 9.90 1.92 10.79
N LEU A 158 9.90 0.86 11.61
CA LEU A 158 10.59 -0.39 11.35
C LEU A 158 10.11 -1.09 10.06
N LYS A 159 8.87 -0.86 9.60
CA LYS A 159 8.36 -1.46 8.34
C LYS A 159 9.02 -0.80 7.13
N LEU A 160 9.03 0.53 7.09
CA LEU A 160 9.73 1.32 6.08
C LEU A 160 11.24 1.07 6.11
N LEU A 161 11.87 1.11 7.30
CA LEU A 161 13.30 0.86 7.47
C LEU A 161 13.72 -0.55 7.04
N SER A 162 12.97 -1.60 7.42
CA SER A 162 13.28 -2.97 7.00
C SER A 162 13.08 -3.18 5.50
N THR A 163 12.08 -2.55 4.89
CA THR A 163 11.88 -2.56 3.44
C THR A 163 13.08 -1.94 2.72
N TYR A 164 13.54 -0.75 3.15
CA TYR A 164 14.75 -0.14 2.60
C TYR A 164 16.01 -0.96 2.85
N ALA A 165 16.16 -1.58 4.02
CA ALA A 165 17.31 -2.46 4.32
C ALA A 165 17.36 -3.71 3.41
N ILE A 166 16.20 -4.30 3.11
CA ILE A 166 16.10 -5.44 2.17
C ILE A 166 16.45 -4.99 0.74
N VAL A 167 15.89 -3.88 0.27
CA VAL A 167 16.20 -3.35 -1.08
C VAL A 167 17.68 -2.97 -1.20
N ALA A 168 18.24 -2.30 -0.19
CA ALA A 168 19.67 -1.97 -0.14
C ALA A 168 20.54 -3.25 -0.09
N GLY A 169 20.14 -4.27 0.67
CA GLY A 169 20.82 -5.57 0.73
C GLY A 169 20.84 -6.30 -0.61
N ILE A 170 19.73 -6.28 -1.36
CA ILE A 170 19.65 -6.85 -2.72
C ILE A 170 20.57 -6.07 -3.67
N LEU A 171 20.49 -4.74 -3.68
CA LEU A 171 21.34 -3.88 -4.54
C LEU A 171 22.83 -4.03 -4.21
N ALA A 172 23.20 -4.10 -2.92
CA ALA A 172 24.57 -4.33 -2.49
C ALA A 172 25.07 -5.73 -2.88
N SER A 173 24.22 -6.76 -2.78
CA SER A 173 24.56 -8.12 -3.20
C SER A 173 24.79 -8.22 -4.71
N LEU A 174 23.92 -7.60 -5.52
CA LEU A 174 24.06 -7.52 -6.97
C LEU A 174 25.31 -6.71 -7.38
N GLY A 175 25.55 -5.57 -6.73
CA GLY A 175 26.74 -4.74 -6.95
C GLY A 175 28.04 -5.46 -6.58
N TYR A 176 28.05 -6.21 -5.48
CA TYR A 176 29.18 -7.05 -5.08
C TYR A 176 29.43 -8.23 -6.03
N PHE A 177 28.36 -8.89 -6.50
CA PHE A 177 28.45 -9.94 -7.51
C PHE A 177 29.01 -9.40 -8.84
N ALA A 178 28.53 -8.24 -9.29
CA ALA A 178 29.07 -7.56 -10.47
C ALA A 178 30.54 -7.16 -10.28
N TYR A 179 30.91 -6.60 -9.13
CA TYR A 179 32.30 -6.26 -8.81
C TYR A 179 33.22 -7.49 -8.87
N THR A 180 32.85 -8.59 -8.21
CA THR A 180 33.65 -9.82 -8.19
C THR A 180 33.72 -10.53 -9.54
N THR A 181 32.72 -10.36 -10.40
CA THR A 181 32.67 -10.95 -11.74
C THR A 181 33.45 -10.14 -12.78
N PHE A 182 33.34 -8.81 -12.76
CA PHE A 182 33.86 -7.93 -13.83
C PHE A 182 35.13 -7.16 -13.45
N VAL A 183 35.45 -6.98 -12.17
CA VAL A 183 36.70 -6.31 -11.74
C VAL A 183 37.79 -7.36 -11.48
N PRO A 184 38.94 -7.31 -12.19
CA PRO A 184 40.03 -8.28 -12.01
C PRO A 184 40.56 -8.30 -10.56
N GLN A 185 40.24 -9.36 -9.83
CA GLN A 185 40.64 -9.51 -8.44
C GLN A 185 42.17 -9.67 -8.33
N PRO A 186 42.86 -8.90 -7.48
CA PRO A 186 44.31 -8.98 -7.36
C PRO A 186 44.74 -10.35 -6.85
N LYS A 187 45.62 -11.02 -7.60
CA LYS A 187 46.12 -12.36 -7.28
C LYS A 187 46.88 -12.31 -5.95
N LYS A 188 46.23 -12.75 -4.85
CA LYS A 188 46.88 -12.93 -3.55
C LYS A 188 48.13 -13.81 -3.75
N SER A 189 49.30 -13.26 -3.45
CA SER A 189 50.57 -13.98 -3.58
C SER A 189 50.48 -15.27 -2.77
N ARG A 190 50.58 -16.41 -3.46
CA ARG A 190 50.54 -17.72 -2.81
C ARG A 190 51.85 -17.88 -2.07
N ALA A 191 51.85 -17.53 -0.78
CA ALA A 191 52.99 -17.67 0.11
C ALA A 191 53.62 -19.05 -0.11
N LYS A 192 54.92 -19.06 -0.45
CA LYS A 192 55.60 -20.27 -0.90
C LYS A 192 55.51 -21.33 0.18
N LYS A 193 54.63 -22.34 0.00
CA LYS A 193 54.66 -23.56 0.80
C LYS A 193 56.10 -24.06 0.75
N PRO A 194 56.78 -24.27 1.90
CA PRO A 194 58.19 -24.63 1.90
C PRO A 194 58.38 -25.86 1.03
N SER A 195 59.34 -25.79 0.11
CA SER A 195 59.66 -26.91 -0.76
C SER A 195 60.00 -28.12 0.11
N THR A 196 59.54 -29.31 -0.31
CA THR A 196 60.02 -30.57 0.25
C THR A 196 61.54 -30.55 0.28
N ALA A 197 62.12 -30.87 1.44
CA ALA A 197 63.56 -30.83 1.65
C ALA A 197 64.29 -31.71 0.63
N ALA A 198 65.50 -31.30 0.24
CA ALA A 198 66.34 -32.08 -0.66
C ALA A 198 66.76 -33.37 0.03
N VAL A 199 66.15 -34.50 -0.37
CA VAL A 199 66.54 -35.84 0.10
C VAL A 199 67.93 -36.13 -0.45
N SER A 200 68.92 -36.11 0.44
CA SER A 200 70.32 -36.40 0.10
C SER A 200 70.51 -37.87 -0.27
N ALA A 201 71.53 -38.15 -1.08
CA ALA A 201 71.80 -39.48 -1.60
C ALA A 201 72.08 -40.52 -0.47
N PRO A 202 71.74 -41.81 -0.67
CA PRO A 202 71.85 -42.82 0.36
C PRO A 202 73.32 -43.18 0.66
N VAL A 203 73.74 -43.00 1.92
CA VAL A 203 75.02 -43.44 2.46
C VAL A 203 74.81 -43.98 3.87
N GLY A 204 75.46 -45.11 4.19
CA GLY A 204 75.53 -45.65 5.55
C GLY A 204 74.54 -46.80 5.83
N THR A 205 75.08 -47.87 6.41
CA THR A 205 74.33 -49.03 6.91
C THR A 205 73.50 -48.69 8.15
N VAL A 206 72.40 -49.42 8.33
CA VAL A 206 71.47 -49.36 9.45
C VAL A 206 72.16 -49.23 10.82
N THR A 207 71.70 -48.28 11.64
CA THR A 207 71.72 -48.41 13.11
C THR A 207 70.46 -47.75 13.65
N ALA A 208 69.48 -48.56 14.05
CA ALA A 208 68.18 -48.09 14.52
C ALA A 208 68.20 -47.85 16.03
N THR A 209 68.26 -46.59 16.45
CA THR A 209 68.20 -46.20 17.87
C THR A 209 67.54 -44.84 18.07
N GLY A 210 66.43 -44.79 18.82
CA GLY A 210 66.08 -43.62 19.62
C GLY A 210 65.18 -42.52 19.02
N ALA A 211 64.08 -42.86 18.33
CA ALA A 211 63.01 -41.87 18.06
C ALA A 211 61.62 -42.51 17.86
N GLY A 212 60.91 -42.83 18.95
CA GLY A 212 59.46 -43.12 18.97
C GLY A 212 58.95 -44.19 18.00
N GLY A 213 58.93 -45.45 18.43
CA GLY A 213 58.36 -46.54 17.63
C GLY A 213 56.87 -46.33 17.34
N TYR A 214 56.46 -46.49 16.08
CA TYR A 214 55.07 -46.45 15.65
C TYR A 214 54.35 -47.70 16.19
N GLN A 215 53.56 -47.54 17.25
CA GLN A 215 52.73 -48.62 17.79
C GLN A 215 51.47 -48.76 16.93
N GLU A 216 51.46 -49.72 16.01
CA GLU A 216 50.33 -49.95 15.08
C GLU A 216 49.11 -50.60 15.78
N GLU A 217 49.27 -51.05 17.03
CA GLU A 217 48.29 -51.78 17.84
C GLU A 217 47.03 -50.99 18.24
N TRP A 218 46.97 -49.67 18.04
CA TRP A 218 45.72 -48.89 18.18
C TRP A 218 44.88 -48.83 16.90
N ILE A 219 45.45 -49.21 15.74
CA ILE A 219 44.77 -49.10 14.44
C ILE A 219 43.91 -50.36 14.25
N PRO A 220 42.57 -50.25 14.13
CA PRO A 220 41.72 -51.43 13.93
C PRO A 220 42.10 -52.17 12.65
N GLU A 221 42.17 -53.51 12.70
CA GLU A 221 42.73 -54.34 11.61
C GLU A 221 42.13 -54.06 10.23
N HIS A 222 40.83 -53.69 10.17
CA HIS A 222 40.12 -53.36 8.94
C HIS A 222 40.58 -52.05 8.28
N HIS A 223 41.36 -51.21 8.97
CA HIS A 223 42.01 -50.02 8.41
C HIS A 223 43.46 -50.25 7.95
N LEU A 224 44.12 -51.35 8.33
CA LEU A 224 45.44 -51.71 7.78
C LEU A 224 45.29 -52.21 6.33
N ARG A 225 45.33 -51.26 5.38
CA ARG A 225 45.35 -51.55 3.93
C ARG A 225 46.64 -52.27 3.53
N LYS A 226 46.66 -53.60 3.68
CA LYS A 226 47.75 -54.50 3.28
C LYS A 226 48.26 -54.16 1.87
N SER A 227 49.41 -53.49 1.79
CA SER A 227 49.97 -52.91 0.56
C SER A 227 50.66 -53.97 -0.31
N LYS A 228 49.89 -54.99 -0.72
CA LYS A 228 50.37 -56.05 -1.60
C LYS A 228 50.56 -55.49 -3.02
N GLY A 229 51.76 -54.96 -3.28
CA GLY A 229 52.08 -54.28 -4.53
C GLY A 229 51.94 -55.19 -5.75
N SER A 230 51.28 -54.69 -6.79
CA SER A 230 51.39 -55.24 -8.14
C SER A 230 51.39 -54.11 -9.17
N LYS A 231 52.18 -54.33 -10.21
CA LYS A 231 52.55 -53.40 -11.28
C LYS A 231 51.56 -53.54 -12.45
N LYS A 232 51.54 -52.52 -13.32
CA LYS A 232 50.75 -52.32 -14.56
C LYS A 232 49.42 -51.58 -14.34
N GLN A 233 49.00 -50.56 -15.11
CA GLN A 233 49.28 -50.07 -16.49
C GLN A 233 48.23 -50.50 -17.53
N GLY A 234 47.35 -49.56 -17.89
CA GLY A 234 46.78 -49.45 -19.25
C GLY A 234 45.32 -49.90 -19.44
N ALA A 235 44.60 -49.08 -20.23
CA ALA A 235 43.44 -49.40 -21.07
C ALA A 235 42.08 -49.80 -20.45
N LEU A 236 41.13 -48.86 -20.56
CA LEU A 236 39.85 -49.00 -21.29
C LEU A 236 38.95 -50.23 -21.04
N SER A 237 38.03 -50.08 -20.09
CA SER A 237 36.60 -50.51 -20.19
C SER A 237 35.83 -49.75 -19.10
N GLY A 238 34.50 -49.60 -19.08
CA GLY A 238 33.40 -50.08 -19.92
C GLY A 238 32.09 -49.55 -19.31
N THR A 239 30.94 -49.72 -19.96
CA THR A 239 29.62 -49.24 -19.46
C THR A 239 28.80 -50.36 -18.79
N SER A 240 27.57 -50.02 -18.34
CA SER A 240 26.59 -50.81 -17.56
C SER A 240 26.90 -50.98 -16.05
N GLY A 241 25.92 -51.13 -15.16
CA GLY A 241 24.44 -51.05 -15.33
C GLY A 241 23.66 -51.44 -14.05
N ASP A 242 22.34 -51.18 -14.05
CA ASP A 242 21.18 -51.99 -13.57
C ASP A 242 21.38 -53.11 -12.52
N GLU A 243 20.51 -53.38 -11.53
CA GLU A 243 19.27 -52.73 -10.97
C GLU A 243 19.40 -52.72 -9.41
N LEU A 244 18.44 -52.76 -8.44
CA LEU A 244 16.96 -52.89 -8.25
C LEU A 244 16.54 -51.87 -7.16
N SER A 245 15.34 -51.26 -7.11
CA SER A 245 13.93 -51.73 -7.15
C SER A 245 13.37 -52.18 -5.79
N GLY A 246 12.10 -51.85 -5.47
CA GLY A 246 11.46 -52.23 -4.21
C GLY A 246 10.26 -51.41 -3.69
N ALA A 247 9.24 -51.12 -4.50
CA ALA A 247 7.89 -50.74 -4.02
C ALA A 247 6.82 -50.86 -5.13
N GLU A 248 5.94 -51.85 -5.06
CA GLU A 248 4.85 -52.09 -6.02
C GLU A 248 3.46 -51.88 -5.39
N THR A 249 2.50 -51.31 -6.13
CA THR A 249 1.05 -51.59 -5.93
C THR A 249 0.24 -51.49 -7.24
N SER A 250 -0.02 -52.65 -7.85
CA SER A 250 -1.30 -53.11 -8.48
C SER A 250 -2.16 -52.19 -9.40
N GLY A 251 -2.57 -52.76 -10.56
CA GLY A 251 -3.77 -52.39 -11.35
C GLY A 251 -3.47 -51.50 -12.56
N ALA A 252 -3.70 -51.88 -13.83
CA ALA A 252 -4.91 -52.42 -14.48
C ALA A 252 -6.13 -51.48 -14.38
N GLU A 253 -6.87 -51.14 -15.43
CA GLU A 253 -6.92 -51.64 -16.81
C GLU A 253 -7.29 -50.49 -17.80
N GLY A 254 -6.97 -50.60 -19.10
CA GLY A 254 -7.06 -49.48 -20.05
C GLY A 254 -8.28 -49.49 -20.98
N LYS A 255 -8.70 -48.30 -21.48
CA LYS A 255 -9.53 -48.21 -22.70
C LYS A 255 -9.38 -46.90 -23.48
N ARG A 256 -9.23 -47.03 -24.81
CA ARG A 256 -9.21 -45.91 -25.78
C ARG A 256 -10.64 -45.45 -26.12
N ARG A 257 -10.87 -44.14 -26.18
CA ARG A 257 -11.83 -43.45 -27.08
C ARG A 257 -11.31 -42.00 -27.24
N LYS A 258 -10.69 -41.63 -28.36
CA LYS A 258 -11.20 -41.42 -29.73
C LYS A 258 -11.93 -40.07 -29.86
N SER A 259 -11.36 -39.18 -30.68
CA SER A 259 -11.72 -37.78 -30.85
C SER A 259 -12.73 -37.52 -31.98
N ARG A 260 -13.07 -36.22 -32.17
CA ARG A 260 -14.01 -35.60 -33.13
C ARG A 260 -15.49 -35.63 -32.72
N LYS A 261 -16.03 -34.45 -32.44
CA LYS A 261 -16.48 -33.61 -33.55
C LYS A 261 -15.72 -32.28 -33.53
#